data_AF-A0A8R2AN02-F1
#
_entry.id   AF-A0A8R2AN02-F1
#
_cell.length_a   1.000
_cell.length_b   1.000
_cell.length_c   1.000
_cell.angle_alpha   90.00
_cell.angle_beta   90.00
_cell.angle_gamma   90.00
#
_symmetry.space_group_name_H-M   'P 1'
#
loop_
_entity.id
_entity.type
_entity.pdbx_description
1 polymer ?
#
loop_
_entity_poly.entity_id
_entity_poly.type
_entity_poly.pdbx_seq_one_letter_code
_entity_poly.pdbx_strand_id
1 'polypeptide(L)'
;MGRKIPAKKHRGVKDPLVQQARREQSLKSKINAPPKDPDDQPVPRSLTRLFSFQENREVGKRNKKNKVKRLDQNAEHRSRNKSSVGRNPITCMKKLPGESGRDFSLRINSALKALHNPVENLDYPEDIDTEDTKGERMAAQRERRARKRKKAKKGQEDSEPQLNRNQRLAQKKKEKKMKALDAASEKCEVVYEHVPFGELAHAPPALRRHGRLGPAPNAGGRALLLSGLLAGAARREAVAAYRTLKASRPRDNKLVL
;
A
#
# COMPACT_ATOMS: atom_id res chain seq x y z
N MET A 1 -3.51 1.73 -45.51
CA MET A 1 -2.04 1.79 -45.54
C MET A 1 -1.52 2.12 -44.14
N GLY A 2 -1.12 1.11 -43.35
CA GLY A 2 -0.72 1.30 -41.95
C GLY A 2 0.65 2.01 -41.83
N ARG A 3 0.73 3.05 -41.00
CA ARG A 3 2.00 3.76 -40.72
C ARG A 3 2.93 2.86 -39.89
N LYS A 4 4.16 2.62 -40.37
CA LYS A 4 5.18 1.86 -39.64
C LYS A 4 5.61 2.61 -38.37
N ILE A 5 5.58 1.93 -37.22
CA ILE A 5 6.08 2.48 -35.95
C ILE A 5 7.61 2.31 -35.92
N PRO A 6 8.38 3.38 -35.71
CA PRO A 6 9.84 3.29 -35.68
C PRO A 6 10.31 2.52 -34.45
N ALA A 7 11.21 1.56 -34.65
CA ALA A 7 11.80 0.78 -33.57
C ALA A 7 12.74 1.64 -32.69
N LYS A 8 12.71 1.40 -31.39
CA LYS A 8 13.62 2.04 -30.42
C LYS A 8 15.05 1.61 -30.69
N LYS A 9 15.92 2.54 -31.08
CA LYS A 9 17.36 2.27 -31.21
C LYS A 9 17.95 2.05 -29.82
N HIS A 10 18.61 0.92 -29.60
CA HIS A 10 19.42 0.70 -28.40
C HIS A 10 20.64 1.61 -28.49
N ARG A 11 20.73 2.60 -27.59
CA ARG A 11 21.95 3.39 -27.46
C ARG A 11 23.01 2.47 -26.86
N GLY A 12 24.12 2.27 -27.59
CA GLY A 12 25.28 1.59 -27.05
C GLY A 12 25.82 2.28 -25.80
N VAL A 13 26.81 1.65 -25.18
CA VAL A 13 27.52 2.24 -24.05
C VAL A 13 28.15 3.55 -24.53
N LYS A 14 27.79 4.65 -23.86
CA LYS A 14 28.13 6.01 -24.30
C LYS A 14 29.65 6.23 -24.36
N ASP A 15 30.39 5.71 -23.39
CA ASP A 15 31.86 5.77 -23.32
C ASP A 15 32.43 4.42 -22.80
N PRO A 16 33.16 3.64 -23.64
CA PRO A 16 33.63 2.30 -23.26
C PRO A 16 34.70 2.32 -22.17
N LEU A 17 35.60 3.31 -22.18
CA LEU A 17 36.66 3.46 -21.19
C LEU A 17 36.11 3.76 -19.79
N VAL A 18 35.07 4.59 -19.71
CA VAL A 18 34.39 4.90 -18.43
C VAL A 18 33.70 3.65 -17.87
N GLN A 19 33.10 2.83 -18.75
CA GLN A 19 32.47 1.58 -18.33
C GLN A 19 33.51 0.57 -17.84
N GLN A 20 34.65 0.44 -18.53
CA GLN A 20 35.78 -0.40 -18.11
C GLN A 20 36.32 0.06 -16.75
N ALA A 21 36.61 1.35 -16.58
CA ALA A 21 37.09 1.90 -15.32
C ALA A 21 36.12 1.62 -14.15
N ARG A 22 34.80 1.79 -14.36
CA ARG A 22 33.78 1.45 -13.36
C ARG A 22 33.75 -0.04 -13.05
N ARG A 23 33.87 -0.89 -14.08
CA ARG A 23 33.90 -2.35 -13.93
C ARG A 23 35.11 -2.74 -13.09
N GLU A 24 36.30 -2.24 -13.41
CA GLU A 24 37.54 -2.51 -12.68
C GLU A 24 37.47 -2.02 -11.23
N GLN A 25 36.95 -0.81 -10.97
CA GLN A 25 36.72 -0.32 -9.61
C GLN A 25 35.79 -1.24 -8.81
N SER A 26 34.71 -1.73 -9.42
CA SER A 26 33.79 -2.66 -8.75
C SER A 26 34.37 -4.04 -8.51
N LEU A 27 35.32 -4.48 -9.35
CA LEU A 27 36.00 -5.76 -9.23
C LEU A 27 37.09 -5.72 -8.15
N LYS A 28 37.79 -4.58 -8.02
CA LYS A 28 38.77 -4.34 -6.94
C LYS A 28 38.18 -4.54 -5.55
N SER A 29 36.91 -4.20 -5.34
CA SER A 29 36.24 -4.40 -4.04
C SER A 29 35.63 -5.80 -3.84
N LYS A 30 35.70 -6.69 -4.82
CA LYS A 30 35.05 -8.02 -4.82
C LYS A 30 36.04 -9.17 -4.89
N ILE A 31 37.33 -8.91 -4.64
CA ILE A 31 38.34 -9.95 -4.56
C ILE A 31 37.97 -10.87 -3.39
N ASN A 32 38.18 -12.17 -3.54
CA ASN A 32 37.99 -13.17 -2.47
C ASN A 32 39.13 -13.10 -1.44
N ALA A 33 39.59 -11.89 -1.12
CA ALA A 33 40.56 -11.64 -0.06
C ALA A 33 39.82 -11.69 1.28
N PRO A 34 40.46 -12.21 2.34
CA PRO A 34 39.87 -12.13 3.68
C PRO A 34 39.60 -10.66 4.04
N PRO A 35 38.59 -10.38 4.90
CA PRO A 35 38.37 -9.06 5.46
C PRO A 35 39.68 -8.49 6.02
N LYS A 36 39.93 -7.19 5.78
CA LYS A 36 41.16 -6.53 6.27
C LYS A 36 41.28 -6.58 7.79
N ASP A 37 40.15 -6.44 8.47
CA ASP A 37 40.04 -6.51 9.92
C ASP A 37 39.13 -7.69 10.29
N PRO A 38 39.60 -8.65 11.12
CA PRO A 38 38.83 -9.84 11.46
C PRO A 38 37.64 -9.55 12.39
N ASP A 39 37.72 -8.46 13.16
CA ASP A 39 36.69 -8.06 14.12
C ASP A 39 35.69 -7.04 13.55
N ASP A 40 35.97 -6.47 12.37
CA ASP A 40 35.06 -5.51 11.73
C ASP A 40 33.95 -6.25 10.99
N GLN A 41 32.79 -6.37 11.66
CA GLN A 41 31.61 -6.93 11.04
C GLN A 41 30.78 -5.82 10.37
N PRO A 42 30.62 -5.84 9.03
CA PRO A 42 29.86 -4.80 8.35
C PRO A 42 28.39 -4.82 8.80
N VAL A 43 27.87 -3.63 9.14
CA VAL A 43 26.47 -3.45 9.52
C VAL A 43 25.56 -3.88 8.34
N PRO A 44 24.51 -4.69 8.58
CA PRO A 44 23.56 -5.09 7.55
C PRO A 44 22.93 -3.91 6.81
N ARG A 45 22.82 -4.01 5.48
CA ARG A 45 22.26 -2.95 4.61
C ARG A 45 20.86 -2.51 5.00
N SER A 46 20.05 -3.40 5.56
CA SER A 46 18.71 -3.09 6.07
C SER A 46 18.76 -2.06 7.20
N LEU A 47 19.72 -2.19 8.12
CA LEU A 47 19.93 -1.24 9.22
C LEU A 47 20.50 0.08 8.70
N THR A 48 21.49 0.04 7.82
CA THR A 48 22.04 1.26 7.19
C THR A 48 20.94 2.07 6.49
N ARG A 49 19.98 1.40 5.85
CA ARG A 49 18.84 2.06 5.19
C ARG A 49 17.94 2.78 6.20
N LEU A 50 17.74 2.25 7.39
CA LEU A 50 16.96 2.91 8.45
C LEU A 50 17.64 4.18 8.96
N PHE A 51 18.95 4.14 9.18
CA PHE A 51 19.73 5.31 9.64
C PHE A 51 19.88 6.38 8.56
N SER A 52 19.95 5.99 7.29
CA SER A 52 20.05 6.95 6.17
C SER A 52 18.89 7.96 6.14
N PHE A 53 17.70 7.60 6.62
CA PHE A 53 16.57 8.53 6.70
C PHE A 53 16.77 9.62 7.76
N GLN A 54 17.51 9.31 8.83
CA GLN A 54 17.80 10.26 9.90
C GLN A 54 18.85 11.27 9.43
N GLU A 55 19.96 10.80 8.84
CA GLU A 55 21.02 11.66 8.30
C GLU A 55 20.50 12.62 7.22
N ASN A 56 19.70 12.11 6.27
CA ASN A 56 19.09 12.93 5.23
C ASN A 56 18.12 14.00 5.79
N ARG A 57 17.50 13.74 6.95
CA ARG A 57 16.63 14.70 7.64
C ARG A 57 17.43 15.84 8.28
N GLU A 58 18.66 15.60 8.70
CA GLU A 58 19.54 16.62 9.27
C GLU A 58 20.23 17.46 8.19
N VAL A 59 20.77 16.80 7.16
CA VAL A 59 21.42 17.49 6.03
C VAL A 59 20.41 18.33 5.24
N GLY A 60 19.17 17.84 5.06
CA GLY A 60 18.08 18.57 4.41
C GLY A 60 17.64 19.85 5.14
N LYS A 61 17.93 19.98 6.45
CA LYS A 61 17.65 21.21 7.23
C LYS A 61 18.76 22.26 7.07
N ARG A 62 20.02 21.85 6.90
CA ARG A 62 21.17 22.76 6.72
C ARG A 62 21.18 23.42 5.33
N ASN A 63 20.83 22.67 4.28
CA ASN A 63 20.83 23.19 2.91
C ASN A 63 19.67 24.15 2.57
N LYS A 64 18.60 24.17 3.38
CA LYS A 64 17.48 25.10 3.18
C LYS A 64 17.77 26.51 3.71
N LYS A 65 18.62 26.67 4.73
CA LYS A 65 18.92 27.99 5.32
C LYS A 65 19.77 28.88 4.41
N ASN A 66 20.65 28.31 3.60
CA ASN A 66 21.53 29.09 2.70
C ASN A 66 20.83 29.57 1.41
N LYS A 67 19.65 29.03 1.07
CA LYS A 67 18.90 29.45 -0.13
C LYS A 67 17.97 30.64 0.13
N VAL A 68 17.62 30.91 1.40
CA VAL A 68 16.71 32.01 1.77
C VAL A 68 17.42 33.36 1.77
N LYS A 69 18.69 33.45 2.21
CA LYS A 69 19.41 34.74 2.30
C LYS A 69 19.85 35.36 0.96
N ARG A 70 19.68 34.68 -0.18
CA ARG A 70 20.05 35.22 -1.51
C ARG A 70 18.86 35.69 -2.36
N LEU A 71 17.63 35.66 -1.82
CA LEU A 71 16.42 36.02 -2.57
C LEU A 71 15.88 37.42 -2.28
N ASP A 72 16.33 38.09 -1.21
CA ASP A 72 15.73 39.37 -0.79
C ASP A 72 16.30 40.62 -1.50
N GLN A 73 17.43 40.53 -2.22
CA GLN A 73 18.01 41.68 -2.92
C GLN A 73 17.62 41.80 -4.41
N ASN A 74 16.78 40.90 -4.93
CA ASN A 74 16.37 40.89 -6.34
C ASN A 74 14.84 40.96 -6.54
N ALA A 75 14.09 41.33 -5.49
CA ALA A 75 12.63 41.27 -5.50
C ALA A 75 11.94 42.47 -6.17
N GLU A 76 12.60 43.62 -6.32
CA GLU A 76 11.93 44.85 -6.80
C GLU A 76 11.90 45.01 -8.34
N HIS A 77 12.78 44.34 -9.10
CA HIS A 77 12.83 44.48 -10.57
C HIS A 77 12.20 43.32 -11.37
N ARG A 78 11.46 42.39 -10.74
CA ARG A 78 10.87 41.23 -11.42
C ARG A 78 9.33 41.15 -11.37
N SER A 79 8.65 42.26 -11.12
CA SER A 79 7.21 42.29 -10.83
C SER A 79 6.28 42.46 -12.04
N ARG A 80 6.71 42.26 -13.29
CA ARG A 80 5.79 42.42 -14.44
C ARG A 80 5.52 41.20 -15.31
N ASN A 81 6.49 40.42 -15.76
CA ASN A 81 6.21 39.42 -16.81
C ASN A 81 6.78 38.02 -16.57
N LYS A 82 6.39 37.37 -15.46
CA LYS A 82 6.53 35.91 -15.32
C LYS A 82 5.23 35.34 -14.76
N SER A 83 4.36 34.94 -15.68
CA SER A 83 3.24 34.05 -15.45
C SER A 83 3.62 32.97 -14.43
N SER A 84 2.77 32.81 -13.43
CA SER A 84 2.85 32.00 -12.22
C SER A 84 2.88 30.48 -12.44
N VAL A 85 3.53 30.00 -13.51
CA VAL A 85 3.50 28.60 -14.01
C VAL A 85 4.13 27.57 -13.05
N GLY A 86 4.51 27.96 -11.83
CA GLY A 86 5.07 27.01 -10.85
C GLY A 86 4.87 27.35 -9.38
N ARG A 87 4.06 28.35 -9.03
CA ARG A 87 3.72 28.61 -7.62
C ARG A 87 2.36 28.01 -7.31
N ASN A 88 2.30 27.17 -6.27
CA ASN A 88 1.05 26.62 -5.79
C ASN A 88 0.12 27.80 -5.39
N PRO A 89 -1.09 27.93 -5.99
CA PRO A 89 -1.95 29.09 -5.75
C PRO A 89 -2.31 29.26 -4.27
N ILE A 90 -2.35 28.15 -3.50
CA ILE A 90 -2.68 28.16 -2.08
C ILE A 90 -1.60 28.86 -1.24
N THR A 91 -0.33 28.74 -1.60
CA THR A 91 0.76 29.33 -0.80
C THR A 91 0.81 30.85 -0.91
N CYS A 92 0.12 31.43 -1.89
CA CYS A 92 0.03 32.87 -2.09
C CYS A 92 -1.26 33.47 -1.49
N MET A 93 -2.16 32.64 -0.94
CA MET A 93 -3.43 33.11 -0.39
C MET A 93 -3.21 33.87 0.92
N LYS A 94 -3.64 35.13 0.95
CA LYS A 94 -3.70 35.97 2.15
C LYS A 94 -5.14 36.15 2.58
N LYS A 95 -5.36 36.25 3.90
CA LYS A 95 -6.65 36.59 4.48
C LYS A 95 -7.09 37.97 3.97
N LEU A 96 -8.32 38.08 3.48
CA LEU A 96 -8.88 39.35 3.02
C LEU A 96 -9.30 40.22 4.22
N PRO A 97 -9.27 41.56 4.11
CA PRO A 97 -9.79 42.43 5.15
C PRO A 97 -11.28 42.14 5.35
N GLY A 98 -11.69 41.87 6.60
CA GLY A 98 -13.08 41.53 6.96
C GLY A 98 -13.46 40.04 6.83
N GLU A 99 -12.58 39.17 6.31
CA GLU A 99 -12.85 37.74 6.21
C GLU A 99 -12.80 37.07 7.60
N SER A 100 -13.74 36.19 7.94
CA SER A 100 -13.63 35.38 9.15
C SER A 100 -12.55 34.31 8.98
N GLY A 101 -11.94 33.82 10.08
CA GLY A 101 -10.96 32.74 9.98
C GLY A 101 -11.51 31.46 9.36
N ARG A 102 -12.83 31.23 9.51
CA ARG A 102 -13.55 30.11 8.93
C ARG A 102 -13.66 30.25 7.40
N ASP A 103 -14.00 31.44 6.91
CA ASP A 103 -14.16 31.69 5.48
C ASP A 103 -12.83 31.58 4.74
N PHE A 104 -11.75 32.08 5.37
CA PHE A 104 -10.40 31.91 4.85
C PHE A 104 -10.01 30.42 4.71
N SER A 105 -10.35 29.62 5.73
CA SER A 105 -10.10 28.18 5.71
C SER A 105 -10.93 27.47 4.63
N LEU A 106 -12.19 27.87 4.43
CA LEU A 106 -13.05 27.34 3.35
C LEU A 106 -12.46 27.66 1.97
N ARG A 107 -11.94 28.87 1.78
CA ARG A 107 -11.30 29.31 0.53
C ARG A 107 -10.01 28.52 0.23
N ILE A 108 -9.21 28.22 1.26
CA ILE A 108 -8.03 27.35 1.09
C ILE A 108 -8.46 25.93 0.66
N ASN A 109 -9.49 25.39 1.31
CA ASN A 109 -9.97 24.05 1.02
C ASN A 109 -10.61 23.94 -0.37
N SER A 110 -11.31 24.96 -0.84
CA SER A 110 -11.83 25.00 -2.21
C SER A 110 -10.69 25.07 -3.24
N ALA A 111 -9.67 25.88 -2.99
CA ALA A 111 -8.48 25.95 -3.84
C ALA A 111 -7.72 24.61 -3.88
N LEU A 112 -7.60 23.92 -2.75
CA LEU A 112 -7.04 22.56 -2.69
C LEU A 112 -7.84 21.57 -3.53
N LYS A 113 -9.17 21.59 -3.43
CA LYS A 113 -10.03 20.71 -4.24
C LYS A 113 -9.88 20.99 -5.73
N ALA A 114 -9.82 22.26 -6.14
CA ALA A 114 -9.62 22.65 -7.53
C ALA A 114 -8.28 22.15 -8.11
N LEU A 115 -7.22 22.13 -7.30
CA LEU A 115 -5.92 21.58 -7.71
C LEU A 115 -5.92 20.06 -7.85
N HIS A 116 -6.65 19.36 -6.97
CA HIS A 116 -6.68 17.90 -6.96
C HIS A 116 -7.67 17.31 -7.98
N ASN A 117 -8.75 18.03 -8.31
CA ASN A 117 -9.78 17.61 -9.25
C ASN A 117 -9.94 18.61 -10.42
N PRO A 118 -8.95 18.77 -11.30
CA PRO A 118 -9.04 19.73 -12.40
C PRO A 118 -10.08 19.35 -13.49
N VAL A 119 -10.64 18.14 -13.43
CA VAL A 119 -11.47 17.54 -14.50
C VAL A 119 -12.97 17.55 -14.18
N GLU A 120 -13.40 17.92 -12.97
CA GLU A 120 -14.84 17.88 -12.62
C GLU A 120 -15.68 19.04 -13.19
N ASN A 121 -15.05 20.04 -13.82
CA ASN A 121 -15.74 21.19 -14.44
C ASN A 121 -15.67 21.20 -15.98
N LEU A 122 -15.37 20.07 -16.63
CA LEU A 122 -15.51 19.96 -18.07
C LEU A 122 -16.93 19.50 -18.41
N ASP A 123 -17.73 20.44 -18.89
CA ASP A 123 -18.70 20.25 -19.96
C ASP A 123 -19.55 18.96 -19.88
N TYR A 124 -20.43 18.86 -18.89
CA TYR A 124 -21.62 18.04 -19.08
C TYR A 124 -22.74 18.95 -19.59
N PRO A 125 -23.19 18.79 -20.85
CA PRO A 125 -24.47 19.33 -21.25
C PRO A 125 -25.52 18.72 -20.31
N GLU A 126 -26.25 19.58 -19.61
CA GLU A 126 -27.53 19.25 -18.99
C GLU A 126 -28.46 18.79 -20.10
N ASP A 127 -28.50 17.49 -20.37
CA ASP A 127 -29.59 16.75 -21.04
C ASP A 127 -29.21 15.26 -21.08
N ILE A 128 -29.22 14.61 -19.92
CA ILE A 128 -29.22 13.15 -19.81
C ILE A 128 -30.37 12.75 -18.89
N ASP A 129 -31.60 12.96 -19.35
CA ASP A 129 -32.81 12.27 -18.91
C ASP A 129 -32.87 10.83 -19.49
N THR A 130 -31.73 10.16 -19.59
CA THR A 130 -31.67 8.75 -19.99
C THR A 130 -31.03 7.94 -18.87
N GLU A 131 -31.90 7.40 -18.02
CA GLU A 131 -31.64 6.28 -17.12
C GLU A 131 -30.67 6.58 -15.96
N ASP A 132 -31.20 7.25 -14.92
CA ASP A 132 -30.50 7.56 -13.67
C ASP A 132 -30.31 6.30 -12.77
N THR A 133 -29.55 5.34 -13.27
CA THR A 133 -29.09 4.14 -12.51
C THR A 133 -28.31 4.51 -11.25
N LYS A 134 -27.76 5.74 -11.19
CA LYS A 134 -27.05 6.29 -10.03
C LYS A 134 -28.03 6.83 -8.99
N GLY A 135 -29.11 7.48 -9.42
CA GLY A 135 -30.25 7.89 -8.60
C GLY A 135 -30.94 6.72 -7.94
N GLU A 136 -31.19 5.63 -8.68
CA GLU A 136 -31.76 4.39 -8.12
C GLU A 136 -30.83 3.77 -7.05
N ARG A 137 -29.52 3.70 -7.31
CA ARG A 137 -28.54 3.24 -6.31
C ARG A 137 -28.51 4.13 -5.07
N MET A 138 -28.62 5.45 -5.25
CA MET A 138 -28.69 6.41 -4.16
C MET A 138 -30.00 6.29 -3.37
N ALA A 139 -31.13 6.07 -4.05
CA ALA A 139 -32.44 5.83 -3.45
C ALA A 139 -32.44 4.52 -2.64
N ALA A 140 -31.93 3.43 -3.21
CA ALA A 140 -31.76 2.16 -2.51
C ALA A 140 -30.83 2.29 -1.28
N GLN A 141 -29.76 3.09 -1.38
CA GLN A 141 -28.88 3.34 -0.25
C GLN A 141 -29.57 4.20 0.83
N ARG A 142 -30.35 5.21 0.46
CA ARG A 142 -31.17 6.02 1.38
C ARG A 142 -32.23 5.16 2.07
N GLU A 143 -32.91 4.27 1.34
CA GLU A 143 -33.89 3.34 1.88
C GLU A 143 -33.26 2.35 2.87
N ARG A 144 -32.08 1.79 2.54
CA ARG A 144 -31.32 0.91 3.44
C ARG A 144 -30.93 1.63 4.74
N ARG A 145 -30.55 2.91 4.66
CA ARG A 145 -30.25 3.74 5.85
C ARG A 145 -31.51 4.03 6.66
N ALA A 146 -32.65 4.28 6.02
CA ALA A 146 -33.94 4.48 6.69
C ALA A 146 -34.42 3.23 7.43
N ARG A 147 -34.31 2.04 6.81
CA ARG A 147 -34.63 0.75 7.47
C ARG A 147 -33.74 0.49 8.69
N LYS A 148 -32.45 0.80 8.63
CA LYS A 148 -31.54 0.72 9.80
C LYS A 148 -31.94 1.67 10.92
N ARG A 149 -32.33 2.92 10.59
CA ARG A 149 -32.80 3.89 11.58
C ARG A 149 -34.11 3.45 12.25
N LYS A 150 -35.05 2.88 11.49
CA LYS A 150 -36.30 2.31 12.05
C LYS A 150 -36.04 1.09 12.95
N LYS A 151 -35.13 0.19 12.56
CA LYS A 151 -34.72 -0.95 13.40
C LYS A 151 -33.99 -0.52 14.68
N ALA A 152 -33.16 0.52 14.61
CA ALA A 152 -32.51 1.08 15.79
C ALA A 152 -33.51 1.73 16.77
N LYS A 153 -34.61 2.31 16.26
CA LYS A 153 -35.69 2.84 17.09
C LYS A 153 -36.60 1.74 17.66
N LYS A 154 -36.77 0.61 16.97
CA LYS A 154 -37.63 -0.51 17.39
C LYS A 154 -36.92 -1.53 18.30
N GLY A 155 -35.60 -1.47 18.42
CA GLY A 155 -34.81 -2.41 19.23
C GLY A 155 -34.58 -1.98 20.69
N GLN A 156 -35.34 -1.00 21.19
CA GLN A 156 -35.08 -0.40 22.51
C GLN A 156 -35.96 -0.96 23.64
N GLU A 157 -36.94 -1.82 23.35
CA GLU A 157 -37.86 -2.34 24.37
C GLU A 157 -37.46 -3.71 24.96
N ASP A 158 -36.70 -4.57 24.25
CA ASP A 158 -36.45 -5.96 24.72
C ASP A 158 -34.99 -6.45 24.61
N SER A 159 -33.99 -5.57 24.59
CA SER A 159 -32.58 -6.04 24.58
C SER A 159 -31.85 -5.65 25.85
N GLU A 160 -31.19 -6.65 26.46
CA GLU A 160 -30.30 -6.52 27.61
C GLU A 160 -29.43 -5.25 27.52
N PRO A 161 -29.15 -4.59 28.66
CA PRO A 161 -28.44 -3.31 28.68
C PRO A 161 -27.09 -3.45 27.98
N GLN A 162 -27.01 -2.95 26.75
CA GLN A 162 -25.77 -2.97 25.99
C GLN A 162 -24.74 -2.11 26.70
N LEU A 163 -23.68 -2.76 27.21
CA LEU A 163 -22.57 -2.09 27.88
C LEU A 163 -22.06 -0.91 27.06
N ASN A 164 -21.95 0.24 27.73
CA ASN A 164 -21.45 1.47 27.14
C ASN A 164 -20.04 1.22 26.55
N ARG A 165 -19.68 1.91 25.47
CA ARG A 165 -18.37 1.80 24.79
C ARG A 165 -17.21 1.86 25.78
N ASN A 166 -17.31 2.71 26.80
CA ASN A 166 -16.30 2.85 27.85
C ASN A 166 -16.21 1.61 28.75
N GLN A 167 -17.34 0.98 29.08
CA GLN A 167 -17.38 -0.27 29.85
C GLN A 167 -16.79 -1.44 29.06
N ARG A 168 -17.09 -1.54 27.75
CA ARG A 168 -16.47 -2.54 26.86
C ARG A 168 -14.96 -2.35 26.74
N LEU A 169 -14.49 -1.11 26.64
CA LEU A 169 -13.06 -0.81 26.63
C LEU A 169 -12.38 -1.15 27.95
N ALA A 170 -13.05 -0.93 29.09
CA ALA A 170 -12.54 -1.29 30.40
C ALA A 170 -12.43 -2.81 30.59
N GLN A 171 -13.45 -3.57 30.20
CA GLN A 171 -13.43 -5.04 30.22
C GLN A 171 -12.32 -5.59 29.34
N LYS A 172 -12.18 -5.09 28.10
CA LYS A 172 -11.10 -5.50 27.19
C LYS A 172 -9.70 -5.19 27.74
N LYS A 173 -9.53 -4.09 28.47
CA LYS A 173 -8.26 -3.79 29.16
C LYS A 173 -7.99 -4.75 30.30
N LYS A 174 -9.01 -5.13 31.08
CA LYS A 174 -8.89 -6.12 32.17
C LYS A 174 -8.53 -7.50 31.63
N GLU A 175 -9.21 -7.97 30.59
CA GLU A 175 -8.91 -9.25 29.92
C GLU A 175 -7.47 -9.31 29.39
N LYS A 176 -7.00 -8.23 28.77
CA LYS A 176 -5.61 -8.15 28.30
C LYS A 176 -4.59 -8.21 29.43
N LYS A 177 -4.90 -7.60 30.58
CA LYS A 177 -4.04 -7.65 31.76
C LYS A 177 -3.99 -9.06 32.35
N MET A 178 -5.14 -9.72 32.51
CA MET A 178 -5.21 -11.11 32.99
C MET A 178 -4.42 -12.05 32.08
N LYS A 179 -4.66 -12.01 30.76
CA LYS A 179 -3.91 -12.82 29.79
C LYS A 179 -2.41 -12.56 29.79
N ALA A 180 -1.98 -11.34 30.07
CA ALA A 180 -0.56 -11.01 30.15
C ALA A 180 0.08 -11.54 31.45
N LEU A 181 -0.68 -11.60 32.55
CA LEU A 181 -0.25 -12.23 33.80
C LEU A 181 -0.19 -13.75 33.65
N ASP A 182 -1.21 -14.36 33.03
CA ASP A 182 -1.24 -15.79 32.74
C ASP A 182 -0.07 -16.19 31.81
N ALA A 183 0.18 -15.41 30.75
CA ALA A 183 1.33 -15.65 29.88
C ALA A 183 2.70 -15.36 30.55
N ALA A 184 2.72 -14.62 31.66
CA ALA A 184 3.92 -14.39 32.45
C ALA A 184 4.17 -15.53 33.44
N SER A 185 3.11 -16.11 34.02
CA SER A 185 3.21 -17.31 34.87
C SER A 185 3.45 -18.59 34.06
N GLU A 186 2.94 -18.67 32.83
CA GLU A 186 3.19 -19.78 31.89
C GLU A 186 4.60 -19.81 31.29
N LYS A 187 5.43 -18.80 31.54
CA LYS A 187 6.87 -18.91 31.25
C LYS A 187 7.47 -19.85 32.28
N CYS A 188 7.31 -21.16 32.01
CA CYS A 188 7.96 -22.23 32.74
C CYS A 188 9.41 -21.84 33.01
N GLU A 189 9.78 -21.83 34.28
CA GLU A 189 11.15 -21.67 34.71
C GLU A 189 12.01 -22.67 33.93
N VAL A 190 13.13 -22.19 33.37
CA VAL A 190 14.03 -23.03 32.58
C VAL A 190 14.69 -24.02 33.55
N VAL A 191 14.14 -25.23 33.63
CA VAL A 191 14.72 -26.32 34.42
C VAL A 191 15.89 -26.90 33.62
N TYR A 192 17.09 -26.80 34.20
CA TYR A 192 18.29 -27.41 33.64
C TYR A 192 18.48 -28.80 34.24
N GLU A 193 18.67 -29.80 33.40
CA GLU A 193 19.18 -31.11 33.82
C GLU A 193 20.71 -31.07 33.84
N HIS A 194 21.31 -31.41 34.96
CA HIS A 194 22.76 -31.53 35.09
C HIS A 194 23.16 -33.00 34.91
N VAL A 195 23.86 -33.32 33.81
CA VAL A 195 24.34 -34.67 33.52
C VAL A 195 25.86 -34.73 33.80
N PRO A 196 26.33 -35.58 34.72
CA PRO A 196 27.76 -35.71 35.02
C PRO A 196 28.54 -36.35 33.87
N PHE A 197 29.84 -36.05 33.81
CA PHE A 197 30.74 -36.54 32.76
C PHE A 197 30.95 -38.07 32.91
N GLY A 198 30.61 -38.83 31.87
CA GLY A 198 30.74 -40.29 31.84
C GLY A 198 29.42 -41.05 31.78
N GLU A 199 28.28 -40.38 31.98
CA GLU A 199 26.97 -40.99 31.71
C GLU A 199 26.67 -41.00 30.20
N LEU A 200 26.34 -42.19 29.68
CA LEU A 200 25.87 -42.36 28.31
C LEU A 200 24.37 -42.00 28.25
N ALA A 201 24.05 -40.84 27.68
CA ALA A 201 22.66 -40.43 27.46
C ALA A 201 21.92 -41.48 26.62
N HIS A 202 20.85 -42.05 27.18
CA HIS A 202 20.07 -43.13 26.54
C HIS A 202 19.44 -42.69 25.21
N ALA A 203 19.09 -41.39 25.09
CA ALA A 203 18.60 -40.78 23.87
C ALA A 203 18.92 -39.27 23.89
N PRO A 204 19.10 -38.62 22.73
CA PRO A 204 19.28 -37.16 22.68
C PRO A 204 18.03 -36.43 23.20
N PRO A 205 18.18 -35.22 23.76
CA PRO A 205 17.05 -34.45 24.27
C PRO A 205 16.04 -34.16 23.15
N ALA A 206 14.77 -34.50 23.41
CA ALA A 206 13.70 -34.29 22.46
C ALA A 206 13.31 -32.80 22.40
N LEU A 207 13.85 -32.08 21.42
CA LEU A 207 13.51 -30.67 21.18
C LEU A 207 12.03 -30.56 20.73
N ARG A 208 11.14 -30.25 21.68
CA ARG A 208 9.75 -29.92 21.36
C ARG A 208 9.72 -28.56 20.66
N ARG A 209 9.49 -28.56 19.35
CA ARG A 209 9.21 -27.32 18.61
C ARG A 209 7.97 -26.69 19.22
N HIS A 210 8.11 -25.55 19.90
CA HIS A 210 6.96 -24.76 20.34
C HIS A 210 6.05 -24.54 19.14
N GLY A 211 4.86 -25.14 19.20
CA GLY A 211 3.89 -25.11 18.12
C GLY A 211 3.51 -23.67 17.81
N ARG A 212 3.97 -23.16 16.67
CA ARG A 212 3.25 -22.05 16.05
C ARG A 212 1.90 -22.61 15.65
N LEU A 213 0.83 -22.05 16.22
CA LEU A 213 -0.55 -22.30 15.83
C LEU A 213 -0.68 -22.17 14.31
N GLY A 214 -0.79 -23.31 13.64
CA GLY A 214 -1.12 -23.45 12.22
C GLY A 214 0.04 -23.23 11.25
N PRO A 215 0.02 -23.90 10.08
CA PRO A 215 0.87 -23.52 8.96
C PRO A 215 0.55 -22.07 8.61
N ALA A 216 1.54 -21.18 8.74
CA ALA A 216 1.42 -19.83 8.19
C ALA A 216 0.98 -19.97 6.72
N PRO A 217 -0.02 -19.20 6.25
CA PRO A 217 -0.43 -19.28 4.86
C PRO A 217 0.80 -18.96 4.01
N ASN A 218 1.34 -19.99 3.36
CA ASN A 218 2.44 -19.83 2.45
C ASN A 218 2.04 -18.74 1.46
N ALA A 219 2.83 -17.67 1.39
CA ALA A 219 2.73 -16.65 0.34
C ALA A 219 3.05 -17.21 -1.08
N GLY A 220 2.94 -18.53 -1.25
CA GLY A 220 3.12 -19.31 -2.47
C GLY A 220 1.81 -19.82 -3.07
N GLY A 221 0.64 -19.38 -2.60
CA GLY A 221 -0.65 -19.57 -3.29
C GLY A 221 -0.76 -18.83 -4.64
N ARG A 222 0.35 -18.33 -5.18
CA ARG A 222 0.42 -17.83 -6.55
C ARG A 222 0.52 -19.04 -7.46
N ALA A 223 -0.56 -19.30 -8.20
CA ALA A 223 -0.55 -20.27 -9.29
C ALA A 223 0.71 -20.04 -10.14
N LEU A 224 1.64 -21.00 -10.10
CA LEU A 224 2.85 -20.98 -10.90
C LEU A 224 2.42 -20.85 -12.38
N LEU A 225 3.21 -20.12 -13.16
CA LEU A 225 2.88 -19.86 -14.57
C LEU A 225 2.64 -21.17 -15.35
N LEU A 226 3.34 -22.24 -14.95
CA LEU A 226 3.15 -23.59 -15.47
C LEU A 226 1.79 -24.21 -15.09
N SER A 227 1.31 -24.03 -13.85
CA SER A 227 -0.03 -24.53 -13.46
C SER A 227 -1.15 -23.78 -14.18
N GLY A 228 -0.95 -22.48 -14.48
CA GLY A 228 -1.84 -21.72 -15.35
C GLY A 228 -1.86 -22.20 -16.82
N LEU A 229 -0.70 -22.60 -17.36
CA LEU A 229 -0.59 -23.13 -18.73
C LEU A 229 -1.22 -24.53 -18.85
N LEU A 230 -0.98 -25.43 -17.90
CA LEU A 230 -1.60 -26.76 -17.89
C LEU A 230 -3.12 -26.68 -17.63
N ALA A 231 -3.58 -25.83 -16.70
CA ALA A 231 -5.02 -25.63 -16.47
C ALA A 231 -5.71 -24.94 -17.66
N GLY A 232 -4.99 -24.09 -18.39
CA GLY A 232 -5.46 -23.43 -19.61
C GLY A 232 -5.66 -24.39 -20.78
N ALA A 233 -4.84 -25.43 -20.90
CA ALA A 233 -4.99 -26.46 -21.94
C ALA A 233 -6.28 -27.26 -21.76
N ALA A 234 -6.52 -27.79 -20.55
CA ALA A 234 -7.75 -28.53 -20.22
C ALA A 234 -9.02 -27.68 -20.44
N ARG A 235 -8.95 -26.37 -20.14
CA ARG A 235 -10.08 -25.46 -20.37
C ARG A 235 -10.37 -25.23 -21.86
N ARG A 236 -9.34 -25.23 -22.72
CA ARG A 236 -9.52 -25.07 -24.17
C ARG A 236 -10.13 -26.32 -24.80
N GLU A 237 -9.72 -27.49 -24.37
CA GLU A 237 -10.32 -28.77 -24.81
C GLU A 237 -11.78 -28.88 -24.40
N ALA A 238 -12.13 -28.53 -23.16
CA ALA A 238 -13.52 -28.52 -22.70
C ALA A 238 -14.40 -27.53 -23.49
N VAL A 239 -13.87 -26.35 -23.84
CA VAL A 239 -14.60 -25.36 -24.67
C VAL A 239 -14.75 -25.83 -26.11
N ALA A 240 -13.73 -26.50 -26.68
CA ALA A 240 -13.82 -27.10 -28.01
C ALA A 240 -14.87 -28.21 -28.05
N ALA A 241 -14.85 -29.13 -27.07
CA ALA A 241 -15.82 -30.20 -26.93
C ALA A 241 -17.26 -29.68 -26.73
N TYR A 242 -17.44 -28.59 -25.96
CA TYR A 242 -18.76 -27.98 -25.81
C TYR A 242 -19.28 -27.34 -27.11
N ARG A 243 -18.39 -26.72 -27.90
CA ARG A 243 -18.77 -26.13 -29.19
C ARG A 243 -19.17 -27.19 -30.21
N THR A 244 -18.47 -28.31 -30.28
CA THR A 244 -18.84 -29.42 -31.18
C THR A 244 -20.19 -30.02 -30.78
N LEU A 245 -20.42 -30.24 -29.48
CA LEU A 245 -21.72 -30.73 -28.96
C LEU A 245 -22.87 -29.75 -29.20
N LYS A 246 -22.63 -28.44 -29.13
CA LYS A 246 -23.65 -27.43 -29.42
C LYS A 246 -23.96 -27.33 -30.91
N ALA A 247 -22.97 -27.54 -31.77
CA ALA A 247 -23.15 -27.54 -33.22
C ALA A 247 -23.87 -28.80 -33.72
N SER A 248 -23.70 -29.94 -33.04
CA SER A 248 -24.35 -31.21 -33.39
C SER A 248 -25.77 -31.35 -32.85
N ARG A 249 -26.28 -30.39 -32.07
CA ARG A 249 -27.68 -30.42 -31.63
C ARG A 249 -28.60 -30.05 -32.80
N PRO A 250 -29.48 -30.95 -33.26
CA PRO A 250 -30.49 -30.58 -34.23
C PRO A 250 -31.33 -29.44 -33.63
N ARG A 251 -31.51 -28.36 -34.40
CA ARG A 251 -32.46 -27.32 -34.03
C ARG A 251 -33.84 -27.92 -34.26
N ASP A 252 -34.48 -28.34 -33.18
CA ASP A 252 -35.88 -28.74 -33.21
C ASP A 252 -36.71 -27.53 -33.64
N ASN A 253 -36.98 -27.45 -34.95
CA ASN A 253 -37.92 -26.51 -35.55
C ASN A 253 -39.32 -26.92 -35.12
N LYS A 254 -39.76 -26.39 -33.97
CA LYS A 254 -41.16 -26.47 -33.55
C LYS A 254 -42.00 -25.48 -34.33
N LEU A 255 -42.95 -26.06 -35.07
CA LEU A 255 -44.36 -25.67 -35.16
C LEU A 255 -44.63 -24.25 -35.71
N VAL A 256 -44.85 -24.19 -37.01
CA VAL A 256 -45.80 -23.24 -37.60
C VAL A 256 -47.13 -23.98 -37.73
N LEU A 257 -48.17 -23.30 -37.25
CA LEU A 257 -49.58 -23.68 -37.15
C LEU A 257 -50.19 -24.23 -38.44
#